data_AF-A0A8T7BNE8-F1
#
_entry.id   AF-A0A8T7BNE8-F1
#
_cell.length_a   1.000
_cell.length_b   1.000
_cell.length_c   1.000
_cell.angle_alpha   90.00
_cell.angle_beta   90.00
_cell.angle_gamma   90.00
#
_symmetry.space_group_name_H-M   'P 1'
#
loop_
_entity.id
_entity.type
_entity.pdbx_description
1 polymer ?
#
loop_
_entity_poly.entity_id
_entity_poly.type
_entity_poly.pdbx_seq_one_letter_code
_entity_poly.pdbx_strand_id
1 'polypeptide(L)' 'LEFLIAGATAIGIGTALFYEPLVCKDMITGMNRFLKDNGLSHISELTGTLKLHD' A
#
# COMPACT_ATOMS: atom_id res chain seq x y z
N LEU A 1 1.89 2.08 -1.99
CA LEU A 1 0.46 2.05 -2.43
C LEU A 1 0.33 1.68 -3.90
N GLU A 2 1.27 2.13 -4.71
CA GLU A 2 1.44 1.92 -6.15
C GLU A 2 1.29 0.46 -6.58
N PHE A 3 1.92 -0.48 -5.88
CA PHE A 3 1.77 -1.91 -6.20
C PHE A 3 0.32 -2.40 -6.06
N LEU A 4 -0.43 -1.89 -5.07
CA LEU A 4 -1.84 -2.21 -4.92
C LEU A 4 -2.64 -1.59 -6.07
N ILE A 5 -2.42 -0.30 -6.35
CA ILE A 5 -3.05 0.41 -7.47
C ILE A 5 -2.82 -0.30 -8.81
N ALA A 6 -1.62 -0.84 -9.02
CA ALA A 6 -1.25 -1.63 -10.18
C ALA A 6 -1.86 -3.06 -10.19
N GLY A 7 -2.49 -3.51 -9.11
CA GLY A 7 -3.25 -4.77 -9.02
C GLY A 7 -2.68 -5.84 -8.10
N ALA A 8 -1.65 -5.55 -7.29
CA ALA A 8 -1.09 -6.55 -6.37
C ALA A 8 -2.05 -6.90 -5.22
N THR A 9 -2.17 -8.19 -4.92
CA THR A 9 -2.92 -8.71 -3.75
C THR A 9 -2.03 -8.86 -2.51
N ALA A 10 -0.72 -9.03 -2.71
CA ALA A 10 0.28 -9.13 -1.65
C ALA A 10 1.58 -8.45 -2.11
N ILE A 11 2.35 -7.90 -1.16
CA ILE A 11 3.59 -7.19 -1.42
C ILE A 11 4.70 -7.76 -0.55
N GLY A 12 5.79 -8.20 -1.18
CA GLY A 12 7.02 -8.57 -0.49
C GLY A 12 7.93 -7.36 -0.30
N ILE A 13 8.59 -7.27 0.85
CA ILE A 13 9.60 -6.24 1.15
C ILE A 13 10.94 -6.93 1.36
N GLY A 14 11.97 -6.47 0.65
CA GLY A 14 13.32 -7.05 0.69
C GLY A 14 14.33 -6.06 1.24
N THR A 15 14.97 -5.29 0.35
CA THR A 15 16.06 -4.37 0.68
C THR A 15 15.79 -3.47 1.89
N ALA A 16 14.57 -2.94 2.03
CA ALA A 16 14.22 -2.06 3.15
C ALA A 16 14.29 -2.75 4.52
N LEU A 17 14.02 -4.05 4.61
CA LEU A 17 14.08 -4.80 5.88
C LEU A 17 15.51 -4.87 6.46
N PHE A 18 16.53 -4.78 5.62
CA PHE A 18 17.92 -4.80 6.07
C PHE A 18 18.35 -3.48 6.72
N TYR A 19 17.74 -2.37 6.32
CA TYR A 19 18.04 -1.04 6.88
C TYR A 19 17.12 -0.71 8.05
N GLU A 20 15.82 -1.03 7.93
CA GLU A 20 14.81 -0.79 8.96
C GLU A 20 13.97 -2.06 9.16
N PRO A 21 14.30 -2.89 10.17
CA PRO A 21 13.59 -4.14 10.44
C PRO A 21 12.10 -3.97 10.75
N LEU A 22 11.69 -2.80 11.26
CA LEU A 22 10.29 -2.50 11.62
C LEU A 22 9.52 -1.77 10.51
N VAL A 23 10.09 -1.62 9.31
CA VAL A 23 9.49 -0.86 8.19
C VAL A 23 8.06 -1.31 7.87
N CYS A 24 7.75 -2.60 8.02
CA CYS A 24 6.41 -3.14 7.80
C CYS A 24 5.38 -2.54 8.77
N LYS A 25 5.75 -2.33 10.03
CA LYS A 25 4.85 -1.76 11.05
C LYS A 25 4.52 -0.32 10.71
N ASP A 26 5.53 0.48 10.39
CA ASP A 26 5.36 1.89 10.04
C ASP A 26 4.58 2.05 8.75
N MET A 27 4.83 1.19 7.76
CA MET A 27 4.05 1.13 6.52
C MET A 27 2.57 0.85 6.78
N ILE A 28 2.23 -0.15 7.63
CA ILE A 28 0.84 -0.46 7.98
C ILE A 28 0.18 0.73 8.70
N THR A 29 0.87 1.38 9.64
CA THR A 29 0.35 2.58 10.32
C THR A 29 0.09 3.71 9.34
N GLY A 30 1.03 3.99 8.43
CA GLY A 30 0.87 5.00 7.37
C GLY A 30 -0.29 4.67 6.43
N MET A 31 -0.46 3.41 6.05
CA MET A 31 -1.57 2.95 5.20
C MET A 31 -2.92 3.13 5.89
N ASN A 32 -3.05 2.74 7.16
CA ASN A 32 -4.29 2.92 7.91
C ASN A 32 -4.66 4.41 8.04
N ARG A 33 -3.67 5.27 8.28
CA ARG A 33 -3.86 6.72 8.29
C ARG A 33 -4.33 7.22 6.92
N PHE A 34 -3.68 6.80 5.84
CA PHE A 34 -4.07 7.17 4.48
C PHE A 34 -5.52 6.78 4.16
N LEU A 35 -5.91 5.54 4.49
CA LEU A 35 -7.28 5.07 4.26
C LEU A 35 -8.30 5.94 5.01
N LYS A 36 -8.03 6.22 6.30
CA LYS A 36 -8.87 7.09 7.12
C LYS A 36 -8.99 8.50 6.55
N ASP A 37 -7.86 9.10 6.16
CA ASP A 37 -7.81 10.47 5.63
C ASP A 37 -8.56 10.60 4.29
N ASN A 38 -8.68 9.51 3.53
CA ASN A 38 -9.38 9.45 2.24
C ASN A 38 -10.79 8.87 2.33
N GLY A 39 -11.28 8.55 3.53
CA GLY A 39 -12.62 7.95 3.72
C GLY A 39 -12.77 6.53 3.16
N LEU A 40 -11.66 5.82 2.97
CA LEU A 40 -11.64 4.45 2.47
C LEU A 40 -11.75 3.47 3.65
N SER A 41 -12.62 2.48 3.50
CA SER A 41 -12.91 1.47 4.51
C SER A 41 -11.98 0.26 4.41
N HIS A 42 -11.58 -0.09 3.18
CA HIS A 42 -10.80 -1.27 2.88
C HIS A 42 -9.72 -0.99 1.84
N ILE A 43 -8.54 -1.60 2.02
CA ILE A 43 -7.42 -1.43 1.09
C ILE A 43 -7.72 -1.96 -0.32
N SER A 44 -8.64 -2.92 -0.44
CA SER A 44 -9.11 -3.47 -1.72
C SER A 44 -9.75 -2.41 -2.62
N GLU A 45 -10.22 -1.29 -2.07
CA GLU A 45 -10.75 -0.16 -2.83
C GLU A 45 -9.66 0.54 -3.66
N LEU A 46 -8.37 0.35 -3.33
CA LEU A 46 -7.24 0.84 -4.10
C LEU A 46 -6.73 -0.18 -5.11
N THR A 47 -6.99 -1.47 -4.90
CA THR A 47 -6.35 -2.53 -5.70
C THR A 47 -6.85 -2.52 -7.14
N GLY A 48 -5.95 -2.42 -8.11
CA GLY A 48 -6.29 -2.47 -9.55
C GLY A 48 -7.02 -1.25 -10.07
N THR A 49 -6.91 -0.10 -9.39
CA THR A 49 -7.57 1.16 -9.78
C THR A 49 -6.79 1.95 -10.83
N LEU A 50 -5.59 1.49 -11.24
CA LEU A 50 -4.78 2.15 -12.26
C LEU A 50 -5.55 2.29 -13.58
N LYS A 51 -5.73 3.53 -14.04
CA LYS A 51 -6.22 3.83 -15.40
C LYS A 51 -5.06 4.36 -16.23
N LEU A 52 -4.77 3.70 -17.34
CA LEU A 52 -3.87 4.25 -18.36
C LEU A 52 -4.71 5.19 -19.24
N HIS A 53 -4.15 6.32 -19.65
CA HIS A 53 -4.77 7.14 -20.67
C HIS A 53 -4.68 6.40 -22.01
N ASP A 54 -5.78 6.39 -22.77
CA ASP A 54 -5.82 5.94 -24.16
C ASP A 54 -5.07 6.90 -25.09
#